data_AF-A0A1Q9YES9-F1
#
_entry.id   AF-A0A1Q9YES9-F1
#
_cell.length_a   1.000
_cell.length_b   1.000
_cell.length_c   1.000
_cell.angle_alpha   90.00
_cell.angle_beta   90.00
_cell.angle_gamma   90.00
#
_symmetry.space_group_name_H-M   'P 1'
#
loop_
_entity.id
_entity.type
_entity.pdbx_description
1 polymer ?
#
loop_
_entity_poly.entity_id
_entity_poly.type
_entity_poly.pdbx_seq_one_letter_code
_entity_poly.pdbx_strand_id
1 'polypeptide(L)'
;MCDMENFSMIQKQNTRFYIEKALFECLETVCWNDLIVSMVCTQAQISRRTFYRHYKNLHDFIRQWFFALEQDYLRQNDVLDHYGPARISRDLFTFFAPYQNELVLLTKAGYDLQPVFLGAASRSIPGRAPVSANLEDSPLAWFSAGGFYVLWMDWI
;
A
#
# COMPACT_ATOMS: atom_id res chain seq x y z
N MET A 1 -34.10 -4.96 -3.79
CA MET A 1 -32.92 -5.83 -3.51
C MET A 1 -31.58 -5.07 -3.62
N CYS A 2 -31.54 -3.87 -4.22
CA CYS A 2 -30.33 -3.04 -4.36
C CYS A 2 -29.93 -2.27 -3.07
N ASP A 3 -30.87 -1.96 -2.18
CA ASP A 3 -30.62 -1.05 -1.04
C ASP A 3 -29.93 -1.71 0.17
N MET A 4 -30.13 -3.02 0.36
CA MET A 4 -29.55 -3.76 1.50
C MET A 4 -28.07 -4.08 1.28
N GLU A 5 -27.66 -4.29 0.03
CA GLU A 5 -26.26 -4.47 -0.36
C GLU A 5 -25.47 -3.16 -0.22
N ASN A 6 -26.06 -2.04 -0.60
CA ASN A 6 -25.42 -0.72 -0.52
C ASN A 6 -25.16 -0.28 0.93
N PHE A 7 -26.13 -0.49 1.83
CA PHE A 7 -25.97 -0.17 3.26
C PHE A 7 -24.92 -1.05 3.97
N SER A 8 -24.86 -2.34 3.62
CA SER A 8 -23.83 -3.28 4.12
C SER A 8 -22.43 -2.91 3.63
N MET A 9 -22.30 -2.45 2.39
CA MET A 9 -21.03 -1.98 1.82
C MET A 9 -20.53 -0.70 2.50
N ILE A 10 -21.41 0.28 2.74
CA ILE A 10 -21.06 1.54 3.41
C ILE A 10 -20.56 1.28 4.85
N GLN A 11 -21.23 0.40 5.62
CA GLN A 11 -20.74 0.04 6.96
C GLN A 11 -19.40 -0.69 6.96
N LYS A 12 -19.19 -1.60 5.98
CA LYS A 12 -17.91 -2.31 5.82
C LYS A 12 -16.77 -1.35 5.43
N GLN A 13 -17.02 -0.41 4.54
CA GLN A 13 -16.04 0.61 4.12
C GLN A 13 -15.67 1.52 5.28
N ASN A 14 -16.67 1.99 6.05
CA ASN A 14 -16.42 2.79 7.25
C ASN A 14 -15.58 2.02 8.28
N THR A 15 -15.84 0.72 8.47
CA THR A 15 -15.07 -0.11 9.42
C THR A 15 -13.60 -0.22 9.01
N ARG A 16 -13.30 -0.44 7.72
CA ARG A 16 -11.92 -0.52 7.23
C ARG A 16 -11.16 0.79 7.42
N PHE A 17 -11.80 1.91 7.13
CA PHE A 17 -11.25 3.25 7.36
C PHE A 17 -10.85 3.47 8.82
N TYR A 18 -11.72 3.12 9.78
CA TYR A 18 -11.40 3.26 11.20
C TYR A 18 -10.30 2.30 11.67
N ILE A 19 -10.24 1.08 11.13
CA ILE A 19 -9.13 0.15 11.41
C ILE A 19 -7.81 0.71 10.91
N GLU A 20 -7.78 1.24 9.68
CA GLU A 20 -6.61 1.85 9.08
C GLU A 20 -6.10 3.04 9.89
N LYS A 21 -7.00 3.99 10.17
CA LYS A 21 -6.68 5.15 10.99
C LYS A 21 -6.13 4.74 12.37
N ALA A 22 -6.81 3.83 13.05
CA ALA A 22 -6.38 3.36 14.37
C ALA A 22 -5.02 2.64 14.34
N LEU A 23 -4.71 1.90 13.28
CA LEU A 23 -3.43 1.24 13.14
C LEU A 23 -2.30 2.27 13.03
N PHE A 24 -2.44 3.28 12.17
CA PHE A 24 -1.43 4.32 12.02
C PHE A 24 -1.29 5.19 13.28
N GLU A 25 -2.39 5.50 13.97
CA GLU A 25 -2.36 6.16 15.29
C GLU A 25 -1.59 5.32 16.34
N CYS A 26 -1.75 4.00 16.34
CA CYS A 26 -0.93 3.14 17.22
C CYS A 26 0.55 3.20 16.85
N LEU A 27 0.91 3.25 15.56
CA LEU A 27 2.29 3.33 15.10
C LEU A 27 2.99 4.65 15.46
N GLU A 28 2.25 5.69 15.85
CA GLU A 28 2.85 6.92 16.40
C GLU A 28 3.60 6.67 17.72
N THR A 29 3.26 5.60 18.45
CA THR A 29 3.79 5.33 19.81
C THR A 29 4.27 3.89 20.04
N VAL A 30 4.01 2.97 19.10
CA VAL A 30 4.29 1.54 19.26
C VAL A 30 5.09 1.01 18.07
N CYS A 31 6.15 0.26 18.35
CA CYS A 31 6.95 -0.43 17.33
C CYS A 31 6.13 -1.54 16.64
N TRP A 32 6.41 -1.81 15.36
CA TRP A 32 5.68 -2.80 14.56
C TRP A 32 5.64 -4.20 15.21
N ASN A 33 6.77 -4.65 15.75
CA ASN A 33 6.88 -5.98 16.36
C ASN A 33 6.13 -6.10 17.70
N ASP A 34 5.82 -4.99 18.35
CA ASP A 34 5.07 -4.94 19.61
C ASP A 34 3.59 -4.63 19.39
N LEU A 35 3.21 -4.17 18.18
CA LEU A 35 1.84 -3.89 17.83
C LEU A 35 1.02 -5.19 17.76
N ILE A 36 -0.10 -5.22 18.48
CA ILE A 36 -1.01 -6.36 18.49
C ILE A 36 -2.43 -5.95 18.11
N VAL A 37 -3.19 -6.89 17.54
CA VAL A 37 -4.57 -6.65 17.06
C VAL A 37 -5.46 -6.01 18.11
N SER A 38 -5.28 -6.35 19.39
CA SER A 38 -6.10 -5.76 20.44
C SER A 38 -5.88 -4.27 20.65
N MET A 39 -4.66 -3.76 20.45
CA MET A 39 -4.38 -2.33 20.56
C MET A 39 -5.14 -1.58 19.47
N VAL A 40 -5.03 -2.05 18.23
CA VAL A 40 -5.77 -1.49 17.08
C VAL A 40 -7.28 -1.58 17.29
N CYS A 41 -7.80 -2.70 17.77
CA CYS A 41 -9.23 -2.84 18.06
C CYS A 41 -9.72 -1.87 19.15
N THR A 42 -8.93 -1.68 20.21
CA THR A 42 -9.24 -0.72 21.27
C THR A 42 -9.25 0.70 20.71
N GLN A 43 -8.23 1.07 19.94
CA GLN A 43 -8.12 2.39 19.31
C GLN A 43 -9.26 2.66 18.33
N ALA A 44 -9.62 1.67 17.50
CA ALA A 44 -10.74 1.75 16.54
C ALA A 44 -12.13 1.60 17.19
N GLN A 45 -12.21 1.32 18.50
CA GLN A 45 -13.46 1.03 19.22
C GLN A 45 -14.29 -0.11 18.60
N ILE A 46 -13.63 -1.18 18.18
CA ILE A 46 -14.28 -2.37 17.61
C ILE A 46 -13.91 -3.66 18.37
N SER A 47 -14.71 -4.70 18.19
CA SER A 47 -14.34 -6.03 18.67
C SER A 47 -13.24 -6.67 17.82
N ARG A 48 -12.43 -7.56 18.41
CA ARG A 48 -11.49 -8.42 17.65
C ARG A 48 -12.19 -9.22 16.56
N ARG A 49 -13.42 -9.69 16.82
CA ARG A 49 -14.25 -10.40 15.82
C ARG A 49 -14.54 -9.53 14.60
N THR A 50 -14.77 -8.24 14.81
CA THR A 50 -14.96 -7.27 13.73
C THR A 50 -13.68 -7.14 12.91
N PHE A 51 -12.52 -6.97 13.55
CA PHE A 51 -11.23 -6.95 12.84
C PHE A 51 -11.01 -8.21 12.00
N TYR A 52 -11.19 -9.39 12.61
CA TYR A 52 -10.96 -10.67 11.94
C TYR A 52 -11.95 -11.00 10.80
N ARG A 53 -13.05 -10.27 10.69
CA ARG A 53 -13.95 -10.34 9.52
C ARG A 53 -13.34 -9.66 8.29
N HIS A 54 -12.37 -8.77 8.48
CA HIS A 54 -11.73 -8.00 7.41
C HIS A 54 -10.28 -8.45 7.16
N TYR A 55 -9.54 -8.78 8.22
CA TYR A 55 -8.11 -9.08 8.14
C TYR A 55 -7.73 -10.28 8.99
N LYS A 56 -6.84 -11.13 8.49
CA LYS A 56 -6.38 -12.31 9.26
C LYS A 56 -5.48 -11.93 10.44
N ASN A 57 -4.66 -10.89 10.25
CA ASN A 57 -3.71 -10.34 11.21
C ASN A 57 -3.22 -8.96 10.70
N LEU A 58 -2.29 -8.32 11.42
CA LEU A 58 -1.75 -7.01 11.05
C LEU A 58 -0.94 -7.03 9.74
N HIS A 59 -0.20 -8.10 9.47
CA HIS A 59 0.52 -8.25 8.20
C HIS A 59 -0.44 -8.36 7.01
N ASP A 60 -1.55 -9.06 7.17
CA ASP A 60 -2.61 -9.16 6.17
C ASP A 60 -3.28 -7.80 5.93
N PHE A 61 -3.44 -6.98 6.97
CA PHE A 61 -3.87 -5.60 6.81
C PHE A 61 -2.92 -4.80 5.91
N ILE A 62 -1.61 -4.75 6.23
CA ILE A 62 -0.63 -3.96 5.47
C ILE A 62 -0.55 -4.45 4.02
N ARG A 63 -0.56 -5.77 3.82
CA ARG A 63 -0.58 -6.35 2.47
C ARG A 63 -1.80 -5.90 1.66
N GLN A 64 -2.99 -5.94 2.26
CA GLN A 64 -4.21 -5.50 1.58
C GLN A 64 -4.22 -3.98 1.32
N TRP A 65 -3.68 -3.18 2.25
CA TRP A 65 -3.55 -1.73 2.10
C TRP A 65 -2.64 -1.37 0.92
N PHE A 66 -1.41 -1.92 0.87
CA PHE A 66 -0.51 -1.70 -0.27
C PHE A 66 -1.06 -2.22 -1.59
N PHE A 67 -1.75 -3.37 -1.58
CA PHE A 67 -2.38 -3.89 -2.79
C PHE A 67 -3.47 -2.95 -3.32
N ALA A 68 -4.28 -2.34 -2.44
CA ALA A 68 -5.27 -1.35 -2.86
C ALA A 68 -4.59 -0.11 -3.48
N LEU A 69 -3.52 0.39 -2.86
CA LEU A 69 -2.73 1.51 -3.39
C LEU A 69 -2.11 1.18 -4.75
N GLU A 70 -1.57 -0.02 -4.93
CA GLU A 70 -1.02 -0.48 -6.21
C GLU A 70 -2.09 -0.47 -7.33
N GLN A 71 -3.30 -0.98 -7.03
CA GLN A 71 -4.40 -0.99 -7.99
C GLN A 71 -4.87 0.43 -8.35
N ASP A 72 -4.92 1.33 -7.39
CA ASP A 72 -5.30 2.72 -7.63
C ASP A 72 -4.21 3.48 -8.41
N TYR A 73 -2.93 3.21 -8.12
CA TYR A 73 -1.81 3.74 -8.88
C TYR A 73 -1.90 3.32 -10.36
N LEU A 74 -2.09 2.03 -10.64
CA LEU A 74 -2.23 1.53 -12.01
C LEU A 74 -3.47 2.07 -12.73
N ARG A 75 -4.56 2.32 -12.01
CA ARG A 75 -5.78 2.91 -12.60
C ARG A 75 -5.59 4.38 -12.97
N GLN A 76 -4.80 5.12 -12.20
CA GLN A 76 -4.59 6.57 -12.40
C GLN A 76 -3.47 6.88 -13.40
N ASN A 77 -2.63 5.90 -13.73
CA ASN A 77 -1.44 6.11 -14.52
C ASN A 77 -1.40 5.19 -15.73
N ASP A 78 -1.54 5.79 -16.91
CA ASP A 78 -1.56 5.06 -18.17
C ASP A 78 -0.25 4.30 -18.45
N VAL A 79 -0.39 3.31 -19.35
CA VAL A 79 0.72 2.66 -20.03
C VAL A 79 1.46 3.71 -20.86
N LEU A 80 2.79 3.68 -20.81
CA LEU A 80 3.64 4.61 -21.55
C LEU A 80 3.95 4.07 -22.95
N ASP A 81 4.08 4.98 -23.92
CA ASP A 81 4.51 4.61 -25.29
C ASP A 81 5.95 4.07 -25.32
N HIS A 82 6.78 4.52 -24.38
CA HIS A 82 8.18 4.13 -24.22
C HIS A 82 8.54 4.04 -22.73
N TYR A 83 9.48 3.17 -22.40
CA TYR A 83 10.00 3.10 -21.03
C TYR A 83 10.67 4.43 -20.64
N GLY A 84 10.15 5.07 -19.60
CA GLY A 84 10.55 6.42 -19.19
C GLY A 84 10.71 6.54 -17.67
N PRO A 85 11.91 6.26 -17.10
CA PRO A 85 12.10 6.20 -15.65
C PRO A 85 11.80 7.53 -14.94
N ALA A 86 12.06 8.67 -15.59
CA ALA A 86 11.72 9.99 -15.06
C ALA A 86 10.21 10.23 -14.96
N ARG A 87 9.43 9.69 -15.91
CA ARG A 87 7.96 9.76 -15.85
C ARG A 87 7.42 8.84 -14.77
N ILE A 88 7.92 7.59 -14.74
CA ILE A 88 7.50 6.57 -13.77
C ILE A 88 7.78 7.04 -12.35
N SER A 89 8.97 7.56 -12.07
CA SER A 89 9.32 8.10 -10.75
C SER A 89 8.41 9.26 -10.35
N ARG A 90 8.22 10.26 -11.23
CA ARG A 90 7.32 11.38 -10.95
C ARG A 90 5.92 10.92 -10.61
N ASP A 91 5.35 10.02 -11.42
CA ASP A 91 3.99 9.52 -11.22
C ASP A 91 3.89 8.73 -9.91
N LEU A 92 4.91 7.91 -9.59
CA LEU A 92 5.01 7.17 -8.34
C LEU A 92 5.00 8.11 -7.12
N PHE A 93 5.91 9.11 -7.09
CA PHE A 93 6.00 10.06 -5.98
C PHE A 93 4.75 10.94 -5.86
N THR A 94 4.18 11.36 -6.99
CA THR A 94 2.94 12.15 -6.99
C THR A 94 1.78 11.34 -6.41
N PHE A 95 1.67 10.05 -6.76
CA PHE A 95 0.63 9.17 -6.23
C PHE A 95 0.81 8.90 -4.73
N PHE A 96 2.04 8.63 -4.27
CA PHE A 96 2.29 8.29 -2.87
C PHE A 96 2.37 9.50 -1.93
N ALA A 97 2.49 10.73 -2.44
CA ALA A 97 2.58 11.95 -1.62
C ALA A 97 1.49 12.09 -0.54
N PRO A 98 0.20 11.78 -0.81
CA PRO A 98 -0.84 11.84 0.22
C PRO A 98 -0.69 10.81 1.34
N TYR A 99 0.08 9.74 1.12
CA TYR A 99 0.30 8.63 2.06
C TYR A 99 1.69 8.70 2.73
N GLN A 100 2.42 9.81 2.54
CA GLN A 100 3.81 9.92 3.00
C GLN A 100 3.92 9.71 4.51
N ASN A 101 3.00 10.28 5.30
CA ASN A 101 3.03 10.17 6.76
C ASN A 101 2.90 8.71 7.22
N GLU A 102 1.97 7.96 6.63
CA GLU A 102 1.72 6.55 6.90
C GLU A 102 2.95 5.69 6.58
N LEU A 103 3.62 5.97 5.47
CA LEU A 103 4.85 5.30 5.07
C LEU A 103 5.99 5.58 6.06
N VAL A 104 6.16 6.85 6.46
CA VAL A 104 7.12 7.26 7.48
C VAL A 104 6.86 6.58 8.82
N LEU A 105 5.59 6.49 9.24
CA LEU A 105 5.21 5.82 10.48
C LEU A 105 5.57 4.33 10.46
N LEU A 106 5.30 3.64 9.35
CA LEU A 106 5.70 2.24 9.18
C LEU A 106 7.21 2.05 9.31
N THR A 107 7.99 2.86 8.59
CA THR A 107 9.46 2.78 8.64
C THR A 107 9.99 3.08 10.04
N LYS A 108 9.51 4.15 10.69
CA LYS A 108 9.93 4.54 12.05
C LYS A 108 9.57 3.49 13.09
N ALA A 109 8.42 2.83 12.93
CA ALA A 109 8.01 1.73 13.79
C ALA A 109 8.80 0.43 13.53
N GLY A 110 9.69 0.40 12.53
CA GLY A 110 10.53 -0.75 12.21
C GLY A 110 9.89 -1.77 11.27
N TYR A 111 8.83 -1.40 10.53
CA TYR A 111 8.31 -2.23 9.46
C TYR A 111 9.22 -2.16 8.22
N ASP A 112 9.64 -3.32 7.72
CA ASP A 112 10.41 -3.40 6.48
C ASP A 112 9.50 -3.27 5.26
N LEU A 113 9.59 -2.12 4.59
CA LEU A 113 8.83 -1.81 3.38
C LEU A 113 9.38 -2.49 2.12
N GLN A 114 10.62 -3.00 2.14
CA GLN A 114 11.29 -3.51 0.95
C GLN A 114 10.50 -4.64 0.25
N PRO A 115 10.01 -5.68 0.94
CA PRO A 115 9.34 -6.80 0.27
C PRO A 115 8.05 -6.36 -0.42
N VAL A 116 7.33 -5.41 0.19
CA VAL A 116 6.05 -4.93 -0.35
C VAL A 116 6.27 -4.01 -1.53
N PHE A 117 7.23 -3.09 -1.43
CA PHE A 117 7.57 -2.19 -2.53
C PHE A 117 8.12 -2.95 -3.72
N LEU A 118 9.12 -3.81 -3.52
CA LEU A 118 9.72 -4.56 -4.64
C LEU A 118 8.69 -5.45 -5.32
N GLY A 119 7.80 -6.09 -4.56
CA GLY A 119 6.71 -6.87 -5.13
C GLY A 119 5.72 -6.02 -5.95
N ALA A 120 5.34 -4.85 -5.46
CA ALA A 120 4.44 -3.95 -6.20
C ALA A 120 5.13 -3.37 -7.45
N ALA A 121 6.37 -2.91 -7.30
CA ALA A 121 7.17 -2.36 -8.38
C ALA A 121 7.43 -3.39 -9.49
N SER A 122 7.72 -4.65 -9.14
CA SER A 122 7.95 -5.72 -10.13
C SER A 122 6.71 -6.06 -10.94
N ARG A 123 5.50 -5.81 -10.43
CA ARG A 123 4.24 -5.98 -11.18
C ARG A 123 3.85 -4.73 -11.94
N SER A 124 4.02 -3.56 -11.31
CA SER A 124 3.53 -2.29 -11.83
C SER A 124 4.45 -1.70 -12.90
N ILE A 125 5.78 -1.86 -12.79
CA ILE A 125 6.72 -1.31 -13.79
C ILE A 125 6.55 -1.97 -15.15
N PRO A 126 6.50 -3.33 -15.26
CA PRO A 126 6.19 -3.96 -16.54
C PRO A 126 4.80 -3.57 -17.06
N GLY A 127 3.80 -3.47 -16.18
CA GLY A 127 2.44 -3.05 -16.55
C GLY A 127 2.34 -1.63 -17.12
N ARG A 128 3.31 -0.75 -16.81
CA ARG A 128 3.40 0.61 -17.38
C ARG A 128 4.28 0.73 -18.61
N ALA A 129 5.03 -0.32 -18.95
CA ALA A 129 5.88 -0.36 -20.12
C ALA A 129 5.05 -0.65 -21.39
N PRO A 130 5.46 -0.15 -22.56
CA PRO A 130 4.78 -0.53 -23.79
C PRO A 130 4.92 -2.04 -24.01
N VAL A 131 3.88 -2.66 -24.58
CA VAL A 131 3.86 -4.10 -24.91
C VAL A 131 5.08 -4.53 -25.74
N SER A 132 5.59 -3.62 -26.58
CA SER A 132 6.78 -3.84 -27.41
C SER A 132 8.10 -3.96 -26.62
N ALA A 133 8.18 -3.43 -25.40
CA ALA A 133 9.42 -3.45 -24.60
C ALA A 133 9.65 -4.78 -23.85
N ASN A 134 8.63 -5.64 -23.75
CA ASN A 134 8.65 -6.94 -23.04
C ASN A 134 9.50 -6.93 -21.75
N LEU A 135 9.07 -6.14 -20.76
CA LEU A 135 9.82 -5.92 -19.52
C LEU A 135 9.49 -6.89 -18.37
N GLU A 136 8.57 -7.85 -18.56
CA GLU A 136 8.11 -8.74 -17.48
C GLU A 136 9.26 -9.50 -16.77
N ASP A 137 10.32 -9.84 -17.51
CA ASP A 137 11.53 -10.49 -16.96
C ASP A 137 12.84 -9.73 -17.31
N SER A 138 12.74 -8.45 -17.63
CA SER A 138 13.92 -7.66 -18.01
C SER A 138 14.77 -7.30 -16.80
N PRO A 139 16.10 -7.49 -16.83
CA PRO A 139 17.01 -6.97 -15.80
C PRO A 139 16.83 -5.47 -15.55
N LEU A 140 16.38 -4.72 -16.57
CA LEU A 140 16.08 -3.30 -16.45
C LEU A 140 14.89 -3.03 -15.52
N ALA A 141 13.86 -3.87 -15.54
CA ALA A 141 12.69 -3.70 -14.66
C ALA A 141 13.09 -3.90 -13.19
N TRP A 142 13.87 -4.93 -12.90
CA TRP A 142 14.39 -5.20 -11.56
C TRP A 142 15.38 -4.13 -11.09
N PHE A 143 16.29 -3.69 -11.96
CA PHE A 143 17.20 -2.58 -11.68
C PHE A 143 16.42 -1.30 -11.34
N SER A 144 15.36 -1.02 -12.10
CA SER A 144 14.52 0.15 -11.89
C SER A 144 13.70 0.08 -10.61
N ALA A 145 13.14 -1.09 -10.29
CA ALA A 145 12.45 -1.32 -9.02
C ALA A 145 13.38 -1.05 -7.82
N GLY A 146 14.62 -1.55 -7.88
CA GLY A 146 15.63 -1.25 -6.87
C GLY A 146 15.99 0.24 -6.80
N GLY A 147 16.21 0.89 -7.95
CA GLY A 147 16.50 2.31 -8.03
C GLY A 147 15.37 3.18 -7.46
N PHE A 148 14.11 2.88 -7.81
CA PHE A 148 12.95 3.56 -7.26
C PHE A 148 12.78 3.30 -5.76
N TYR A 149 13.10 2.11 -5.27
CA TYR A 149 13.05 1.82 -3.83
C TYR A 149 14.02 2.71 -3.06
N VAL A 150 15.26 2.87 -3.54
CA VAL A 150 16.24 3.75 -2.89
C VAL A 150 15.77 5.20 -2.88
N LEU A 151 15.25 5.70 -4.02
CA LEU A 151 14.70 7.05 -4.09
C LEU A 151 13.46 7.22 -3.19
N TRP A 152 12.66 6.16 -3.05
CA TRP A 152 11.48 6.17 -2.19
C TRP A 152 11.84 6.21 -0.72
N MET A 153 12.86 5.46 -0.29
CA MET A 153 13.37 5.50 1.07
C MET A 153 14.12 6.80 1.42
N ASP A 154 14.72 7.49 0.44
CA ASP A 154 15.33 8.82 0.65
C ASP A 154 14.25 9.91 0.85
N TRP A 155 13.09 9.73 0.23
CA TRP A 155 11.98 10.68 0.27
C TRP A 155 11.11 10.59 1.54
N ILE A 156 11.07 9.43 2.21
CA ILE A 156 10.29 9.20 3.46
C ILE A 156 11.20 9.18 4.68
#